data_AF-A0AAX0B8I7-F1
#
_entry.id   AF-A0AAX0B8I7-F1
#
_cell.length_a   1.000
_cell.length_b   1.000
_cell.length_c   1.000
_cell.angle_alpha   90.00
_cell.angle_beta   90.00
_cell.angle_gamma   90.00
#
_symmetry.space_group_name_H-M   'P 1'
#
loop_
_entity.id
_entity.type
_entity.pdbx_description
1 polymer ?
#
loop_
_entity_poly.entity_id
_entity_poly.type
_entity_poly.pdbx_seq_one_letter_code
_entity_poly.pdbx_strand_id
1 'polypeptide(L)' 'MNNAMKQYRERIGVTQSQMAEQLGIAVSTYNMIENGKRGVSVIFAKKISLLLNTSIDNLFFKDVVHI' A
#
# COMPACT_ATOMS: atom_id res chain seq x y z
N MET A 1 4.27 -14.74 3.00
CA MET A 1 3.59 -13.44 3.12
C MET A 1 4.64 -12.33 3.00
N ASN A 2 4.84 -11.77 1.80
CA ASN A 2 5.88 -10.76 1.56
C ASN A 2 5.24 -9.55 0.88
N ASN A 3 4.36 -8.86 1.61
CA ASN A 3 3.62 -7.71 1.11
C ASN A 3 4.46 -6.44 1.27
N ALA A 4 4.85 -5.82 0.16
CA ALA A 4 5.65 -4.61 0.16
C ALA A 4 4.94 -3.44 0.85
N MET A 5 3.65 -3.24 0.60
CA MET A 5 2.86 -2.17 1.22
C MET A 5 2.87 -2.27 2.75
N LYS A 6 2.67 -3.48 3.29
CA LYS A 6 2.78 -3.75 4.73
C LYS A 6 4.15 -3.37 5.29
N GLN A 7 5.23 -3.72 4.58
CA GLN A 7 6.60 -3.43 5.02
C GLN A 7 6.88 -1.94 5.06
N TYR A 8 6.49 -1.19 4.03
CA TYR A 8 6.66 0.27 4.03
C TYR A 8 5.83 0.92 5.14
N ARG A 9 4.59 0.46 5.34
CA ARG A 9 3.72 0.93 6.42
C ARG A 9 4.36 0.72 7.79
N GLU A 10 4.91 -0.46 8.05
CA GLU A 10 5.55 -0.80 9.32
C GLU A 10 6.87 -0.03 9.53
N ARG A 11 7.63 0.24 8.46
CA ARG A 11 8.86 1.06 8.51
C ARG A 11 8.60 2.49 8.97
N ILE A 12 7.45 3.07 8.60
CA ILE A 12 7.05 4.41 9.04
C ILE A 12 6.25 4.40 10.35
N GLY A 13 6.08 3.23 10.98
CA GLY A 13 5.47 3.10 12.30
C GLY A 13 3.95 3.35 12.36
N VAL A 14 3.23 3.23 11.24
CA VAL A 14 1.78 3.49 11.19
C VAL A 14 0.95 2.21 11.12
N THR A 15 -0.25 2.25 11.68
CA THR A 15 -1.22 1.14 11.65
C THR A 15 -2.09 1.18 10.39
N GLN A 16 -2.79 0.07 10.09
CA GLN A 16 -3.78 0.05 9.00
C GLN A 16 -4.90 1.08 9.22
N SER A 17 -5.30 1.30 10.48
CA SER A 17 -6.34 2.28 10.82
C SER A 17 -5.89 3.71 10.55
N GLN A 18 -4.65 4.06 10.91
CA GLN A 18 -4.08 5.38 10.64
C GLN A 18 -3.92 5.64 9.14
N MET A 19 -3.51 4.64 8.36
CA MET A 19 -3.48 4.76 6.90
C MET A 19 -4.87 5.00 6.33
N ALA A 20 -5.87 4.24 6.80
CA ALA A 20 -7.24 4.38 6.34
C ALA A 20 -7.83 5.76 6.67
N GLU A 21 -7.54 6.30 7.84
CA GLU A 21 -7.90 7.65 8.27
C GLU A 21 -7.29 8.71 7.34
N GLN A 22 -5.97 8.65 7.10
CA GLN A 22 -5.27 9.59 6.20
C GLN A 22 -5.78 9.53 4.75
N LEU A 23 -6.21 8.35 4.31
CA LEU A 23 -6.74 8.12 2.97
C LEU A 23 -8.25 8.40 2.87
N GLY A 24 -8.94 8.66 3.98
CA GLY A 24 -10.38 8.89 4.02
C GLY A 24 -11.20 7.65 3.60
N ILE A 25 -10.76 6.44 3.96
CA ILE A 25 -11.41 5.17 3.62
C ILE A 25 -11.66 4.31 4.84
N ALA A 26 -12.51 3.29 4.71
CA ALA A 26 -12.68 2.29 5.76
C ALA A 26 -11.40 1.45 5.97
N VAL A 27 -11.10 1.09 7.22
CA VAL A 27 -9.96 0.21 7.57
C VAL A 27 -10.00 -1.12 6.81
N SER A 28 -11.20 -1.69 6.64
CA SER A 28 -11.42 -2.90 5.84
C SER A 28 -11.05 -2.70 4.36
N THR A 29 -11.29 -1.51 3.81
CA THR A 29 -10.89 -1.16 2.44
C THR A 29 -9.37 -1.12 2.31
N TYR A 30 -8.69 -0.43 3.25
CA TYR A 30 -7.23 -0.43 3.27
C TYR A 30 -6.66 -1.86 3.44
N ASN A 31 -7.24 -2.66 4.33
CA ASN A 31 -6.84 -4.05 4.52
C ASN A 31 -6.95 -4.90 3.24
N MET A 32 -8.04 -4.75 2.48
CA MET A 32 -8.21 -5.44 1.20
C MET A 32 -7.19 -4.98 0.16
N ILE A 33 -6.91 -3.67 0.10
CA ILE A 33 -5.91 -3.10 -0.80
C ILE A 33 -4.52 -3.62 -0.44
N GLU A 34 -4.13 -3.50 0.83
CA GLU A 34 -2.84 -3.97 1.33
C GLU A 34 -2.69 -5.45 0.96
N ASN A 35 -3.65 -6.30 1.26
CA ASN A 35 -3.58 -7.73 0.95
C ASN A 35 -3.79 -8.10 -0.54
N GLY A 36 -3.87 -7.13 -1.46
CA GLY A 36 -4.06 -7.39 -2.89
C GLY A 36 -5.43 -7.96 -3.27
N LYS A 37 -6.39 -7.99 -2.33
CA LYS A 37 -7.76 -8.45 -2.55
C LYS A 37 -8.62 -7.42 -3.28
N ARG A 38 -8.16 -6.17 -3.35
CA ARG A 38 -8.84 -5.07 -4.04
C ARG A 38 -7.83 -4.22 -4.80
N GLY A 39 -8.04 -4.07 -6.11
CA GLY A 39 -7.30 -3.13 -6.92
C GLY A 39 -7.65 -1.68 -6.60
N VAL A 40 -6.76 -0.75 -6.96
CA VAL A 40 -6.92 0.69 -6.78
C VAL A 40 -6.67 1.42 -8.09
N SER A 41 -7.21 2.64 -8.23
CA SER A 41 -6.86 3.49 -9.36
C SER A 41 -5.42 3.99 -9.23
N VAL A 42 -4.80 4.35 -10.37
CA VAL A 42 -3.44 4.92 -10.39
C VAL A 42 -3.32 6.17 -9.51
N ILE A 43 -4.36 7.02 -9.50
CA ILE A 43 -4.40 8.21 -8.64
C ILE A 43 -4.35 7.83 -7.17
N PHE A 44 -5.08 6.78 -6.76
CA PHE A 44 -5.10 6.32 -5.38
C PHE A 44 -3.80 5.61 -5.01
N ALA A 45 -3.23 4.81 -5.91
CA ALA A 45 -1.91 4.21 -5.75
C ALA A 45 -0.82 5.28 -5.54
N LYS A 46 -0.88 6.40 -6.28
CA LYS A 46 0.01 7.55 -6.10
C LYS A 46 -0.13 8.18 -4.71
N LYS A 47 -1.35 8.31 -4.18
CA LYS A 47 -1.56 8.81 -2.81
C LYS A 47 -0.92 7.89 -1.78
N ILE A 48 -1.11 6.57 -1.90
CA ILE A 48 -0.52 5.59 -1.00
C ILE A 48 1.01 5.64 -1.08
N SER A 49 1.58 5.73 -2.28
CA SER A 49 3.04 5.76 -2.48
C SER A 49 3.68 6.99 -1.84
N LEU A 50 3.01 8.15 -1.91
CA LEU A 50 3.44 9.38 -1.24
C LEU A 50 3.41 9.24 0.30
N LEU A 51 2.34 8.67 0.87
CA LEU A 51 2.25 8.44 2.31
C LEU A 51 3.31 7.44 2.82
N LEU A 52 3.61 6.43 2.02
CA LEU A 52 4.59 5.38 2.34
C LEU A 52 6.02 5.72 1.92
N ASN A 53 6.26 6.93 1.39
CA ASN A 53 7.54 7.41 0.90
C ASN A 53 8.25 6.42 -0.04
N THR A 54 7.54 5.93 -1.06
CA THR A 54 8.05 4.97 -2.04
C THR A 54 7.37 5.14 -3.40
N SER A 55 7.79 4.37 -4.41
CA SER A 55 7.16 4.35 -5.74
C SER A 55 5.97 3.40 -5.81
N ILE A 56 5.10 3.60 -6.80
CA ILE A 56 4.00 2.67 -7.11
C ILE A 56 4.57 1.29 -7.50
N ASP A 57 5.64 1.27 -8.28
CA ASP A 57 6.39 0.07 -8.67
C ASP A 57 6.78 -0.76 -7.44
N ASN A 58 7.41 -0.13 -6.44
CA ASN A 58 7.80 -0.83 -5.22
C ASN A 58 6.62 -1.38 -4.41
N LEU A 59 5.42 -0.79 -4.53
CA LEU A 59 4.23 -1.21 -3.79
C LEU A 59 3.46 -2.34 -4.48
N PHE A 60 3.37 -2.31 -5.80
CA PHE A 60 2.45 -3.17 -6.57
C PHE A 60 3.14 -4.10 -7.55
N PHE A 61 4.39 -3.82 -7.94
CA PHE A 61 5.13 -4.54 -8.97
C PHE A 61 6.45 -5.06 -8.36
N LYS A 62 6.35 -6.18 -7.61
CA LYS A 62 7.50 -6.82 -6.96
C LYS A 62 8.05 -8.01 -7.75
N ASP A 63 7.67 -8.14 -9.02
CA ASP A 63 8.22 -9.15 -9.90
C ASP A 63 9.53 -8.62 -10.48
N VAL A 64 10.62 -8.97 -9.79
CA VAL A 64 11.92 -9.03 -10.45
C VAL A 64 11.74 -10.03 -11.59
N VAL A 65 11.80 -9.55 -12.82
CA VAL A 65 11.99 -10.41 -13.98
C VAL A 65 13.25 -11.22 -13.69
N HIS A 66 13.09 -12.48 -13.33
CA HIS A 66 14.19 -13.44 -13.41
C HIS A 66 14.44 -13.64 -14.91
N ILE A 67 15.50 -13.00 -15.40
CA ILE A 67 16.10 -13.32 -16.71
C ILE A 67 16.87 -14.64 -16.55
#